data_AF-A0A1N6GWT5-F1
#
_entry.id   AF-A0A1N6GWT5-F1
#
_cell.length_a   1.000
_cell.length_b   1.000
_cell.length_c   1.000
_cell.angle_alpha   90.00
_cell.angle_beta   90.00
_cell.angle_gamma   90.00
#
_symmetry.space_group_name_H-M   'P 1'
#
loop_
_entity.id
_entity.type
_entity.pdbx_description
1 polymer ?
#
loop_
_entity_poly.entity_id
_entity_poly.type
_entity_poly.pdbx_seq_one_letter_code
_entity_poly.pdbx_strand_id
1 'polypeptide(L)'
;MNKDVLFKVLQLDSIFEVLDWAERVAIHIYIAGKEKSTTSKIFDIYEWILTNNWESPTMKYGDDRLQYFLKNEIWEPLENYKKYNPEIEKALNQLK
;
A
#
# COMPACT_ATOMS: atom_id res chain seq x y z
N MET A 1 -9.76 -5.99 12.03
CA MET A 1 -8.47 -5.84 11.33
C MET A 1 -7.60 -4.89 12.13
N ASN A 2 -6.29 -5.17 12.24
CA ASN A 2 -5.35 -4.28 12.90
C ASN A 2 -5.23 -2.95 12.10
N LYS A 3 -5.34 -1.81 12.78
CA LYS A 3 -5.31 -0.48 12.15
C LYS A 3 -3.96 -0.19 11.49
N ASP A 4 -2.87 -0.67 12.07
CA ASP A 4 -1.51 -0.45 11.54
C ASP A 4 -1.34 -1.15 10.19
N VAL A 5 -1.89 -2.35 10.05
CA VAL A 5 -1.87 -3.10 8.78
C VAL A 5 -2.80 -2.45 7.75
N LEU A 6 -3.93 -1.88 8.17
CA LEU A 6 -4.77 -1.09 7.26
C LEU A 6 -4.06 0.18 6.76
N PHE A 7 -3.23 0.82 7.57
CA PHE A 7 -2.35 1.89 7.07
C PHE A 7 -1.33 1.37 6.07
N LYS A 8 -0.80 0.16 6.27
CA LYS A 8 0.06 -0.48 5.25
C LYS A 8 -0.67 -0.78 3.95
N VAL A 9 -1.96 -1.13 4.00
CA VAL A 9 -2.78 -1.26 2.78
C VAL A 9 -2.81 0.06 2.00
N LEU A 10 -3.02 1.19 2.69
CA LEU A 10 -2.97 2.52 2.06
C LEU A 10 -1.57 2.89 1.54
N GLN A 11 -0.51 2.51 2.26
CA GLN A 11 0.87 2.71 1.78
C GLN A 11 1.15 1.89 0.53
N LEU A 12 0.73 0.63 0.49
CA LEU A 12 0.88 -0.23 -0.68
C LEU A 12 0.10 0.34 -1.87
N ASP A 13 -1.12 0.83 -1.63
CA ASP A 13 -1.91 1.52 -2.65
C ASP A 13 -1.22 2.78 -3.20
N SER A 14 -0.52 3.55 -2.36
CA SER A 14 0.24 4.72 -2.84
C SER A 14 1.38 4.37 -3.81
N ILE A 15 1.80 3.11 -3.82
CA ILE A 15 2.86 2.59 -4.70
C ILE A 15 2.26 1.87 -5.90
N PHE A 16 1.28 1.00 -5.71
CA PHE A 16 0.77 0.06 -6.73
C PHE A 16 -0.63 0.38 -7.26
N GLU A 17 -1.31 1.40 -6.71
CA GLU A 17 -2.63 1.86 -7.14
C GLU A 17 -3.66 0.71 -7.17
N VAL A 18 -3.65 -0.10 -6.11
CA VAL A 18 -4.48 -1.31 -6.03
C VAL A 18 -5.91 -1.04 -5.59
N LEU A 19 -6.19 0.10 -4.97
CA LEU A 19 -7.51 0.48 -4.49
C LEU A 19 -8.19 1.51 -5.39
N ASP A 20 -9.52 1.48 -5.43
CA ASP A 20 -10.30 2.59 -5.93
C ASP A 20 -10.55 3.66 -4.84
N TRP A 21 -11.21 4.76 -5.20
CA TRP A 21 -11.51 5.84 -4.26
C TRP A 21 -12.43 5.40 -3.11
N ALA A 22 -13.46 4.59 -3.40
CA ALA A 22 -14.41 4.14 -2.39
C ALA A 22 -13.74 3.22 -1.38
N GLU A 23 -12.82 2.36 -1.83
CA GLU A 23 -12.02 1.48 -0.97
C GLU A 23 -11.10 2.26 -0.04
N ARG A 24 -10.42 3.31 -0.53
CA ARG A 24 -9.61 4.20 0.32
C ARG A 24 -10.45 4.86 1.41
N VAL A 25 -11.63 5.35 1.05
CA VAL A 25 -12.58 5.95 1.99
C VAL A 25 -13.07 4.93 3.02
N ALA A 26 -13.42 3.71 2.58
CA ALA A 26 -13.88 2.64 3.47
C ALA A 26 -12.82 2.30 4.54
N ILE A 27 -11.53 2.24 4.17
CA ILE A 27 -10.44 2.04 5.15
C ILE A 27 -10.44 3.15 6.20
N HIS A 28 -10.54 4.42 5.79
CA HIS A 28 -10.56 5.54 6.73
C HIS A 28 -11.79 5.52 7.66
N ILE A 29 -12.97 5.18 7.12
CA ILE A 29 -14.21 5.04 7.91
C ILE A 29 -14.08 3.90 8.93
N TYR A 30 -13.50 2.77 8.52
CA TYR A 30 -13.23 1.64 9.40
C TYR A 30 -12.25 2.01 10.52
N ILE A 31 -11.13 2.65 10.20
CA ILE A 31 -10.12 3.10 11.18
C ILE A 31 -10.74 4.07 12.20
N ALA A 32 -11.66 4.94 11.75
CA ALA A 32 -12.42 5.87 12.59
C ALA A 32 -13.51 5.19 13.44
N GLY A 33 -13.75 3.88 13.26
CA GLY A 33 -14.76 3.12 13.99
C GLY A 33 -16.21 3.42 13.58
N LYS A 34 -16.40 4.04 12.41
CA LYS A 34 -17.73 4.40 11.88
C LYS A 34 -18.36 3.25 11.08
N GLU A 35 -17.57 2.29 10.63
CA GLU A 35 -18.01 1.02 10.04
C GLU A 35 -17.32 -0.16 10.71
N LYS A 36 -17.99 -1.32 10.62
CA LYS A 36 -17.51 -2.58 11.21
C LYS A 36 -16.90 -3.55 10.19
N SER A 37 -16.96 -3.23 8.90
CA SER A 37 -16.50 -4.09 7.81
C SER A 37 -15.83 -3.27 6.71
N THR A 38 -14.98 -3.92 5.92
CA THR A 38 -14.38 -3.39 4.68
C THR A 38 -14.79 -4.28 3.49
N THR A 39 -14.35 -3.95 2.28
CA THR A 39 -14.55 -4.82 1.10
C THR A 39 -13.69 -6.08 1.19
N SER A 40 -14.06 -7.13 0.42
CA SER A 40 -13.27 -8.36 0.31
C SER A 40 -11.86 -8.08 -0.22
N LYS A 41 -11.74 -7.19 -1.19
CA LYS A 41 -10.45 -6.80 -1.77
C LYS A 41 -9.50 -6.14 -0.76
N ILE A 42 -10.01 -5.27 0.12
CA ILE A 42 -9.23 -4.72 1.24
C ILE A 42 -8.77 -5.84 2.19
N PHE A 43 -9.63 -6.82 2.44
CA PHE A 43 -9.29 -7.99 3.25
C PHE A 43 -8.21 -8.87 2.60
N ASP A 44 -8.30 -9.13 1.29
CA ASP A 44 -7.32 -9.93 0.55
C ASP A 44 -5.94 -9.27 0.54
N ILE A 45 -5.87 -7.94 0.34
CA ILE A 45 -4.61 -7.19 0.42
C ILE A 45 -4.05 -7.18 1.85
N TYR A 46 -4.92 -7.02 2.85
CA TYR A 46 -4.52 -7.07 4.27
C TYR A 46 -3.89 -8.42 4.63
N GLU A 47 -4.52 -9.53 4.23
CA GLU A 47 -3.99 -10.88 4.46
C GLU A 47 -2.69 -11.12 3.68
N TRP A 48 -2.58 -10.58 2.46
CA TRP A 48 -1.35 -10.62 1.68
C TRP A 48 -0.20 -9.90 2.41
N ILE A 49 -0.43 -8.72 2.97
CA ILE A 49 0.59 -7.97 3.74
C ILE A 49 1.05 -8.78 4.95
N LEU A 50 0.12 -9.40 5.70
CA LEU A 50 0.45 -10.24 6.85
C LEU A 50 1.25 -11.47 6.44
N THR A 51 0.80 -12.17 5.40
CA THR A 51 1.42 -13.42 4.93
C THR A 51 2.84 -13.20 4.42
N ASN A 52 3.06 -12.09 3.70
CA ASN A 52 4.36 -11.76 3.11
C ASN A 52 5.25 -10.93 4.04
N ASN A 53 4.78 -10.59 5.25
CA ASN A 53 5.43 -9.64 6.15
C ASN A 53 5.89 -8.36 5.41
N TRP A 54 5.02 -7.84 4.54
CA TRP A 54 5.38 -6.69 3.73
C TRP A 54 5.50 -5.44 4.58
N GLU A 55 6.57 -4.69 4.34
CA GLU A 55 6.82 -3.38 4.93
C GLU A 55 7.00 -2.35 3.84
N SER A 56 6.40 -1.17 4.06
CA SER A 56 6.58 -0.04 3.15
C SER A 56 8.03 0.44 3.19
N PRO A 57 8.65 0.75 2.04
CA PRO A 57 9.97 1.38 2.05
C PRO A 57 9.90 2.73 2.75
N THR A 58 11.04 3.22 3.25
CA THR A 58 11.09 4.62 3.73
C THR A 58 10.86 5.54 2.54
N MET A 59 9.84 6.40 2.62
CA MET A 59 9.45 7.32 1.55
C MET A 59 9.53 8.78 1.99
N LYS A 60 9.76 9.68 1.03
CA LYS A 60 9.68 11.13 1.22
C LYS A 60 9.23 11.82 -0.05
N TYR A 61 8.75 13.05 0.08
CA TYR A 61 8.62 13.96 -1.06
C TYR A 61 9.93 14.73 -1.26
N GLY A 62 10.34 14.88 -2.51
CA GLY A 62 11.39 15.81 -2.92
C GLY A 62 10.86 17.24 -3.01
N ASP A 63 11.78 18.20 -3.15
CA ASP A 63 11.43 19.62 -3.35
C ASP A 63 10.70 19.86 -4.69
N ASP A 64 10.86 18.93 -5.63
CA ASP A 64 10.17 18.86 -6.91
C ASP A 64 8.74 18.28 -6.81
N ARG A 65 8.29 17.95 -5.59
CA ARG A 65 6.99 17.34 -5.29
C ARG A 65 6.83 15.92 -5.84
N LEU A 66 7.91 15.28 -6.28
CA LEU A 66 7.90 13.86 -6.63
C LEU A 66 8.12 13.02 -5.37
N GLN A 67 7.63 11.78 -5.40
CA GLN A 67 7.81 10.83 -4.31
C GLN A 67 9.05 9.97 -4.56
N TYR A 68 9.83 9.77 -3.50
CA TYR A 68 11.05 8.98 -3.51
C TYR A 68 11.00 7.90 -2.44
N PHE A 69 11.75 6.83 -2.64
CA PHE A 69 11.97 5.80 -1.64
C PHE A 69 13.47 5.56 -1.42
N LEU A 70 13.83 5.13 -0.21
CA LEU A 70 15.21 4.84 0.15
C LEU A 70 15.59 3.41 -0.27
N LYS A 71 16.65 3.27 -1.07
CA LYS A 71 17.24 2.01 -1.49
C LYS A 71 18.76 2.10 -1.41
N ASN A 72 19.39 1.24 -0.61
CA ASN A 72 20.86 1.22 -0.45
C ASN A 72 21.45 2.62 -0.18
N GLU A 73 20.84 3.36 0.75
CA GLU A 73 21.22 4.74 1.13
C GLU A 73 21.00 5.81 0.04
N ILE A 74 20.44 5.44 -1.11
CA ILE A 74 20.14 6.34 -2.23
C ILE A 74 18.63 6.55 -2.31
N TRP A 75 18.23 7.80 -2.55
CA TRP A 75 16.84 8.15 -2.82
C TRP A 75 16.54 7.96 -4.30
N GLU A 76 15.62 7.04 -4.59
CA GLU A 76 15.20 6.69 -5.95
C GLU A 76 13.75 7.16 -6.19
N PRO A 77 13.39 7.60 -7.40
CA PRO A 77 12.00 7.91 -7.74
C PRO A 77 11.08 6.72 -7.46
N LEU A 78 9.91 6.96 -6.86
CA LEU A 78 8.99 5.89 -6.46
C LEU A 78 8.56 5.00 -7.63
N GLU A 79 8.50 5.56 -8.85
CA GLU A 79 8.22 4.81 -10.08
C GLU A 79 9.17 3.61 -10.30
N ASN A 80 10.40 3.69 -9.79
CA ASN A 80 11.37 2.60 -9.88
C ASN A 80 11.06 1.46 -8.89
N TYR A 81 10.26 1.69 -7.85
CA TYR A 81 9.90 0.65 -6.90
C TYR A 81 9.14 -0.50 -7.56
N LYS A 82 8.17 -0.20 -8.44
CA LYS A 82 7.45 -1.23 -9.24
C LYS A 82 8.44 -2.05 -10.08
N LYS A 83 9.41 -1.38 -10.72
CA LYS A 83 10.42 -2.02 -11.57
C LYS A 83 11.36 -2.95 -10.80
N TYR A 84 11.66 -2.62 -9.54
CA TYR A 84 12.54 -3.44 -8.71
C TYR A 84 11.84 -4.58 -7.99
N ASN A 85 10.51 -4.50 -7.85
CA ASN A 85 9.71 -5.50 -7.14
C ASN A 85 8.55 -6.00 -8.02
N PRO A 86 8.81 -6.52 -9.24
CA PRO A 86 7.77 -6.97 -10.16
C PRO A 86 6.96 -8.16 -9.62
N GLU A 87 7.52 -8.94 -8.69
CA GLU A 87 6.83 -10.03 -8.02
C GLU A 87 5.67 -9.54 -7.13
N ILE A 88 5.81 -8.38 -6.51
CA ILE A 88 4.74 -7.77 -5.71
C ILE A 88 3.58 -7.40 -6.63
N GLU A 89 3.87 -6.70 -7.73
CA GLU A 89 2.83 -6.31 -8.70
C GLU A 89 2.11 -7.53 -9.28
N LYS A 90 2.84 -8.60 -9.60
CA LYS A 90 2.24 -9.87 -10.06
C LYS A 90 1.33 -10.49 -9.00
N ALA A 91 1.78 -10.54 -7.75
CA ALA A 91 0.98 -11.10 -6.67
C ALA A 91 -0.30 -10.29 -6.44
N LEU A 92 -0.22 -8.96 -6.42
CA LEU A 92 -1.37 -8.09 -6.21
C LEU A 92 -2.39 -8.14 -7.36
N ASN A 93 -1.93 -8.33 -8.60
CA ASN A 93 -2.83 -8.52 -9.74
C ASN A 93 -3.60 -9.85 -9.69
N GLN A 94 -3.15 -10.84 -8.91
CA GLN A 94 -3.88 -12.10 -8.70
C GLN A 94 -4.97 -12.00 -7.62
N LEU A 95 -4.97 -10.90 -6.84
CA LEU A 95 -5.98 -10.60 -5.82
C LEU A 95 -7.16 -9.79 -6.39
N LYS A 96 -7.15 -9.46 -7.69
CA LYS A 96 -8.17 -8.67 -8.37
C LYS A 96 -9.35 -9.50 -8.83
#